data_AF-A0A7D6Z5S0-F1
#
_entry.id   AF-A0A7D6Z5S0-F1
#
_cell.length_a   1.000
_cell.length_b   1.000
_cell.length_c   1.000
_cell.angle_alpha   90.00
_cell.angle_beta   90.00
_cell.angle_gamma   90.00
#
_symmetry.space_group_name_H-M   'P 1'
#
loop_
_entity.id
_entity.type
_entity.pdbx_description
1 polymer ?
#
loop_
_entity_poly.entity_id
_entity_poly.type
_entity_poly.pdbx_seq_one_letter_code
_entity_poly.pdbx_strand_id
1 'polypeptide(L)'
;MVEGSIPPELARLCTQAEAVEDVRGFGELLAAAADLADVSRGDAVRELGGTSSVYQWFRGETLPGKRKTAHLLAAYLARALEDRFPHADTEIGELILAAWDTARAGTRRRQADRGRALTRDPATRITPEAAPPRRGLRRAALVVALVILGAAVGFAVTRAMVVVTRGPVPPCAEAVAAHHSGGFVQLNIGYGPPGDPMASQRVELRVQKIDDRSDWADADWIAYAHLVQQVSDRDEVWMDWRGDEDGDGTVETYRCPAELVNQRWQTPGIRARDAYGERRWFRACAAVPEELAVAGRSRNNCTGWERPDD
;
A
#
# COMPACT_ATOMS: atom_id res chain seq x y z
N MET A 1 0.22 51.74 12.43
CA MET A 1 0.19 50.29 12.60
C MET A 1 -1.27 49.90 12.67
N VAL A 2 -1.80 49.30 11.61
CA VAL A 2 -3.17 48.76 11.65
C VAL A 2 -3.01 47.38 12.28
N GLU A 3 -3.57 47.21 13.48
CA GLU A 3 -3.64 45.92 14.14
C GLU A 3 -4.48 45.01 13.24
N GLY A 4 -3.83 44.05 12.59
CA GLY A 4 -4.46 43.17 11.61
C GLY A 4 -5.44 42.26 12.32
N SER A 5 -6.73 42.57 12.24
CA SER A 5 -7.78 41.70 12.79
C SER A 5 -7.75 40.36 12.05
N ILE A 6 -7.62 39.26 12.79
CA ILE A 6 -7.70 37.90 12.24
C ILE A 6 -9.06 37.74 11.54
N PRO A 7 -9.09 37.28 10.28
CA PRO A 7 -10.34 36.99 9.58
C PRO A 7 -11.22 36.03 10.39
N PRO A 8 -12.55 36.24 10.47
CA PRO A 8 -13.42 35.44 11.32
C PRO A 8 -13.42 33.95 10.95
N GLU A 9 -13.19 33.61 9.68
CA GLU A 9 -13.05 32.23 9.20
C GLU A 9 -11.80 31.56 9.77
N LEU A 10 -10.68 32.29 9.81
CA LEU A 10 -9.42 31.79 10.35
C LEU A 10 -9.47 31.67 11.87
N ALA A 11 -10.15 32.61 12.55
CA ALA A 11 -10.41 32.50 13.99
C ALA A 11 -11.24 31.24 14.33
N ARG A 12 -12.27 30.93 13.53
CA ARG A 12 -13.04 29.69 13.68
C ARG A 12 -12.18 28.44 13.50
N LEU A 13 -11.28 28.45 12.51
CA LEU A 13 -10.36 27.35 12.28
C LEU A 13 -9.42 27.12 13.48
N CYS A 14 -8.91 28.20 14.09
CA CYS A 14 -8.09 28.13 15.31
C CYS A 14 -8.87 27.48 16.47
N THR A 15 -10.10 27.94 16.72
CA THR A 15 -10.99 27.34 17.74
C THR A 15 -11.26 25.86 17.45
N GLN A 16 -11.47 25.50 16.18
CA GLN A 16 -11.68 24.11 15.78
C GLN A 16 -10.44 23.25 16.05
N ALA A 17 -9.23 23.78 15.81
CA ALA A 17 -7.99 23.06 16.06
C ALA A 17 -7.80 22.73 17.55
N GLU A 18 -8.12 23.67 18.44
CA GLU A 18 -8.08 23.47 19.89
C GLU A 18 -9.11 22.44 20.39
N ALA A 19 -10.24 22.30 19.68
CA ALA A 19 -11.32 21.39 20.04
C ALA A 19 -11.11 19.94 19.56
N VAL A 20 -9.99 19.63 18.88
CA VAL A 20 -9.75 18.27 18.36
C VAL A 20 -9.40 17.30 19.48
N GLU A 21 -10.27 16.32 19.69
CA GLU A 21 -10.06 15.24 20.68
C GLU A 21 -9.70 13.89 20.05
N ASP A 22 -9.99 13.69 18.77
CA ASP A 22 -9.84 12.39 18.12
C ASP A 22 -9.57 12.43 16.60
N VAL A 23 -9.48 11.24 16.00
CA VAL A 23 -9.12 11.06 14.58
C VAL A 23 -10.15 11.70 13.66
N ARG A 24 -11.43 11.64 14.03
CA ARG A 24 -12.51 12.22 13.23
C ARG A 24 -12.44 13.74 13.27
N GLY A 25 -12.33 14.32 14.47
CA GLY A 25 -12.16 15.76 14.64
C GLY A 25 -10.92 16.30 13.92
N PHE A 26 -9.82 15.53 13.92
CA PHE A 26 -8.63 15.90 13.16
C PHE A 26 -8.87 15.91 11.65
N GLY A 27 -9.59 14.92 11.10
CA GLY A 27 -9.95 14.93 9.69
C GLY A 27 -10.86 16.09 9.29
N GLU A 28 -11.83 16.43 10.14
CA GLU A 28 -12.70 17.59 9.97
C GLU A 28 -11.90 18.91 10.00
N LEU A 29 -10.90 19.04 10.87
CA LEU A 29 -9.97 20.17 10.89
C LEU A 29 -9.19 20.28 9.58
N LEU A 30 -8.62 19.17 9.09
CA LEU A 30 -7.86 19.16 7.84
C LEU A 30 -8.72 19.59 6.65
N ALA A 31 -9.95 19.08 6.57
CA ALA A 31 -10.89 19.45 5.52
C ALA A 31 -11.23 20.94 5.57
N ALA A 32 -11.56 21.47 6.76
CA ALA A 32 -11.85 22.89 6.95
C ALA A 32 -10.65 23.79 6.58
N ALA A 33 -9.44 23.40 6.96
CA ALA A 33 -8.22 24.13 6.64
C ALA A 33 -7.96 24.16 5.12
N ALA A 34 -8.14 23.02 4.43
CA ALA A 34 -7.94 22.94 2.98
C ALA A 34 -9.02 23.70 2.19
N ASP A 35 -10.29 23.57 2.60
CA ASP A 35 -11.39 24.32 2.00
C ASP A 35 -11.17 25.83 2.16
N LEU A 36 -10.73 26.26 3.36
CA LEU A 36 -10.41 27.65 3.62
C LEU A 36 -9.18 28.11 2.83
N ALA A 37 -8.20 27.25 2.58
CA ALA A 37 -7.02 27.55 1.78
C ALA A 37 -7.24 27.49 0.25
N ASP A 38 -8.43 27.06 -0.21
CA ASP A 38 -8.71 26.71 -1.62
C ASP A 38 -7.76 25.65 -2.19
N VAL A 39 -7.43 24.64 -1.37
CA VAL A 39 -6.51 23.56 -1.72
C VAL A 39 -7.27 22.26 -1.85
N SER A 40 -7.10 21.56 -2.97
CA SER A 40 -7.71 20.24 -3.13
C SER A 40 -6.94 19.16 -2.35
N ARG A 41 -7.65 18.08 -1.98
CA ARG A 41 -7.01 16.89 -1.39
C ARG A 41 -5.96 16.29 -2.33
N GLY A 42 -6.16 16.40 -3.64
CA GLY A 42 -5.19 15.95 -4.64
C GLY A 42 -3.91 16.75 -4.63
N ASP A 43 -3.98 18.06 -4.34
CA ASP A 43 -2.79 18.91 -4.20
C ASP A 43 -2.01 18.54 -2.94
N ALA A 44 -2.71 18.30 -1.83
CA ALA A 44 -2.08 17.79 -0.61
C ALA A 44 -1.39 16.43 -0.83
N VAL A 45 -1.99 15.53 -1.62
CA VAL A 45 -1.37 14.25 -2.02
C VAL A 45 -0.09 14.50 -2.82
N ARG A 46 -0.13 15.42 -3.80
CA ARG A 46 1.01 15.73 -4.67
C ARG A 46 2.16 16.33 -3.87
N GLU A 47 1.88 17.29 -2.99
CA GLU A 47 2.89 17.92 -2.13
C GLU A 47 3.57 16.90 -1.19
N LEU A 48 2.80 15.96 -0.66
CA LEU A 48 3.30 14.96 0.30
C LEU A 48 3.94 13.73 -0.37
N GLY A 49 4.13 13.74 -1.69
CA GLY A 49 4.81 12.67 -2.42
C GLY A 49 3.92 11.45 -2.72
N GLY A 50 2.61 11.66 -2.93
CA GLY A 50 1.72 10.66 -3.53
C GLY A 50 1.13 9.62 -2.58
N THR A 51 1.11 9.85 -1.27
CA THR A 51 0.58 8.85 -0.33
C THR A 51 -0.95 8.80 -0.35
N SER A 52 -1.53 7.67 -0.78
CA SER A 52 -2.99 7.44 -0.81
C SER A 52 -3.67 7.54 0.56
N SER A 53 -2.90 7.44 1.65
CA SER A 53 -3.38 7.64 3.02
C SER A 53 -3.87 9.06 3.31
N VAL A 54 -3.50 10.06 2.52
CA VAL A 54 -3.96 11.45 2.72
C VAL A 54 -5.48 11.53 2.65
N TYR A 55 -6.12 10.84 1.70
CA TYR A 55 -7.58 10.81 1.62
C TYR A 55 -8.25 10.23 2.88
N GLN A 56 -7.61 9.26 3.53
CA GLN A 56 -8.11 8.70 4.79
C GLN A 56 -7.95 9.67 5.95
N TRP A 57 -6.88 10.48 5.96
CA TRP A 57 -6.68 11.53 6.96
C TRP A 57 -7.73 12.61 6.87
N PHE A 58 -8.00 13.11 5.65
CA PHE A 58 -9.06 14.11 5.40
C PHE A 58 -10.47 13.60 5.69
N ARG A 59 -10.69 12.28 5.68
CA ARG A 59 -11.96 11.66 6.08
C ARG A 59 -12.05 11.34 7.58
N GLY A 60 -10.98 11.58 8.33
CA GLY A 60 -10.93 11.27 9.75
C GLY A 60 -10.96 9.77 10.05
N GLU A 61 -10.50 8.95 9.11
CA GLU A 61 -10.45 7.49 9.26
C GLU A 61 -9.13 7.05 9.92
N THR A 62 -8.02 7.71 9.57
CA THR A 62 -6.69 7.42 10.09
C THR A 62 -5.92 8.71 10.37
N LEU A 63 -4.85 8.62 11.17
CA LEU A 63 -3.90 9.72 11.37
C LEU A 63 -2.62 9.48 10.55
N PRO A 64 -1.86 10.54 10.22
CA PRO A 64 -0.48 10.40 9.78
C PRO A 64 0.32 9.50 10.75
N GLY A 65 0.89 8.42 10.23
CA GLY A 65 1.55 7.41 11.06
C GLY A 65 2.80 7.94 11.77
N LYS A 66 3.52 8.88 11.13
CA LYS A 66 4.76 9.49 11.62
C LYS A 66 4.56 10.99 11.89
N ARG A 67 5.16 11.50 12.98
CA ARG A 67 5.12 12.93 13.33
C ARG A 67 5.69 13.81 12.21
N LYS A 68 6.77 13.36 11.55
CA LYS A 68 7.35 14.07 10.38
C LYS A 68 6.32 14.31 9.27
N THR A 69 5.46 13.33 9.00
CA THR A 69 4.41 13.44 7.98
C THR A 69 3.32 14.42 8.41
N ALA A 70 2.95 14.42 9.69
CA ALA A 70 2.02 15.41 10.25
C ALA A 70 2.58 16.84 10.13
N HIS A 71 3.87 17.05 10.44
CA HIS A 71 4.55 18.34 10.25
C HIS A 71 4.50 18.81 8.80
N LEU A 72 4.82 17.94 7.83
CA LEU A 72 4.79 18.31 6.41
C LEU A 72 3.39 18.73 5.97
N LEU A 73 2.36 18.01 6.39
CA LEU A 73 0.97 18.34 6.10
C LEU A 73 0.56 19.66 6.75
N ALA A 74 0.90 19.88 8.02
CA ALA A 74 0.59 21.11 8.74
C ALA A 74 1.30 22.33 8.12
N ALA A 75 2.58 22.20 7.79
CA ALA A 75 3.35 23.26 7.14
C ALA A 75 2.80 23.59 5.75
N TYR A 76 2.39 22.58 4.98
CA TYR A 76 1.77 22.79 3.68
C TYR A 76 0.47 23.60 3.78
N LEU A 77 -0.44 23.19 4.67
CA LEU A 77 -1.71 23.89 4.88
C LEU A 77 -1.51 25.30 5.45
N ALA A 78 -0.54 25.47 6.36
CA ALA A 78 -0.20 26.78 6.92
C ALA A 78 0.29 27.74 5.83
N ARG A 79 1.21 27.29 4.95
CA ARG A 79 1.68 28.10 3.82
C ARG A 79 0.55 28.48 2.88
N ALA A 80 -0.33 27.54 2.54
CA ALA A 80 -1.47 27.84 1.67
C ALA A 80 -2.49 28.83 2.31
N LEU A 81 -2.68 28.75 3.63
CA LEU A 81 -3.48 29.73 4.37
C LEU A 81 -2.80 31.10 4.44
N GLU A 82 -1.48 31.14 4.64
CA GLU A 82 -0.69 32.38 4.63
C GLU A 82 -0.75 33.07 3.27
N ASP A 83 -0.63 32.32 2.17
CA ASP A 83 -0.79 32.84 0.81
C ASP A 83 -2.17 33.50 0.59
N ARG A 84 -3.22 32.93 1.21
CA ARG A 84 -4.59 33.47 1.13
C ARG A 84 -4.85 34.62 2.11
N PHE A 85 -4.20 34.60 3.28
CA PHE A 85 -4.36 35.58 4.36
C PHE A 85 -3.00 36.15 4.81
N PRO A 86 -2.29 36.90 3.94
CA PRO A 86 -0.88 37.29 4.16
C PRO A 86 -0.66 38.30 5.30
N HIS A 87 -1.73 38.77 5.93
CA HIS A 87 -1.69 39.71 7.05
C HIS A 87 -2.27 39.13 8.34
N ALA A 88 -2.66 37.85 8.31
CA ALA A 88 -3.13 37.17 9.50
C ALA A 88 -1.94 36.60 10.27
N ASP A 89 -1.63 37.21 11.42
CA ASP A 89 -0.62 36.70 12.34
C ASP A 89 -1.19 35.49 13.10
N THR A 90 -1.03 34.29 12.52
CA THR A 90 -1.54 33.05 13.10
C THR A 90 -0.53 31.92 13.01
N GLU A 91 -0.31 31.21 14.11
CA GLU A 91 0.52 30.00 14.17
C GLU A 91 -0.30 28.74 13.78
N ILE A 92 -1.10 28.82 12.72
CA ILE A 92 -2.08 27.76 12.39
C ILE A 92 -1.42 26.40 12.14
N GLY A 93 -0.19 26.38 11.61
CA GLY A 93 0.58 25.15 11.44
C GLY A 93 0.90 24.44 12.77
N GLU A 94 1.24 25.20 13.81
CA GLU A 94 1.49 24.65 15.15
C GLU A 94 0.19 24.17 15.80
N LEU A 95 -0.92 24.89 15.60
CA LEU A 95 -2.24 24.45 16.07
C LEU A 95 -2.69 23.14 15.42
N ILE A 96 -2.52 22.98 14.10
CA ILE A 96 -2.81 21.72 13.39
C ILE A 96 -1.93 20.58 13.95
N LEU A 97 -0.67 20.84 14.23
CA LEU A 97 0.23 19.83 14.79
C LEU A 97 -0.14 19.45 16.24
N ALA A 98 -0.50 20.42 17.06
CA ALA A 98 -1.01 20.18 18.42
C ALA A 98 -2.29 19.34 18.40
N ALA A 99 -3.22 19.63 17.48
CA ALA A 99 -4.43 18.83 17.27
C ALA A 99 -4.10 17.36 16.93
N TRP A 100 -3.10 17.13 16.07
CA TRP A 100 -2.62 15.78 15.76
C TRP A 100 -2.06 15.05 16.98
N ASP A 101 -1.25 15.72 17.80
CA ASP A 101 -0.68 15.16 19.04
C ASP A 101 -1.80 14.72 20.01
N THR A 102 -2.83 15.56 20.18
CA THR A 102 -4.00 15.26 21.01
C THR A 102 -4.76 14.05 20.49
N ALA A 103 -5.12 14.02 19.21
CA ALA A 103 -5.82 12.89 18.58
C ALA A 103 -5.02 11.58 18.69
N ARG A 104 -3.69 11.64 18.51
CA ARG A 104 -2.79 10.49 18.64
C ARG A 104 -2.71 9.98 20.07
N ALA A 105 -2.63 10.87 21.05
CA ALA A 105 -2.65 10.52 22.47
C ALA A 105 -3.98 9.83 22.84
N GLY A 106 -5.11 10.37 22.35
CA GLY A 106 -6.44 9.76 22.52
C GLY A 106 -6.51 8.34 21.95
N THR A 107 -5.98 8.12 20.74
CA THR A 107 -5.93 6.79 20.10
C THR A 107 -5.12 5.79 20.92
N ARG A 108 -3.95 6.20 21.42
CA ARG A 108 -3.10 5.36 22.28
C ARG A 108 -3.77 4.97 23.59
N ARG A 109 -4.49 5.90 24.23
CA ARG A 109 -5.26 5.63 25.46
C ARG A 109 -6.34 4.57 25.19
N ARG A 110 -7.16 4.75 24.14
CA ARG A 110 -8.20 3.76 23.76
C ARG A 110 -7.61 2.38 23.46
N GLN A 111 -6.46 2.31 22.79
CA GLN A 111 -5.78 1.05 22.51
C GLN A 111 -5.27 0.36 23.79
N ALA A 112 -4.70 1.14 24.72
CA ALA A 112 -4.26 0.62 26.02
C ALA A 112 -5.44 0.12 26.86
N ASP A 113 -6.56 0.84 26.86
CA ASP A 113 -7.77 0.44 27.59
C ASP A 113 -8.40 -0.83 27.01
N ARG A 114 -8.44 -0.97 25.68
CA ARG A 114 -8.84 -2.22 25.02
C ARG A 114 -7.92 -3.38 25.38
N GLY A 115 -6.60 -3.16 25.38
CA GLY A 115 -5.64 -4.18 25.80
C GLY A 115 -5.86 -4.62 27.26
N ARG A 116 -6.12 -3.68 28.16
CA ARG A 116 -6.45 -3.97 29.57
C ARG A 116 -7.76 -4.73 29.72
N ALA A 117 -8.79 -4.37 28.96
CA ALA A 117 -10.08 -5.05 28.98
C ALA A 117 -9.94 -6.53 28.58
N LEU A 118 -9.18 -6.81 27.50
CA LEU A 118 -8.91 -8.19 27.06
C LEU A 118 -8.13 -9.00 28.11
N THR A 119 -7.16 -8.39 28.81
CA THR A 119 -6.41 -9.09 29.87
C THR A 119 -7.19 -9.35 31.16
N ARG A 120 -8.29 -8.63 31.38
CA ARG A 120 -9.12 -8.80 32.59
C ARG A 120 -10.22 -9.85 32.44
N ASP A 121 -10.49 -10.34 31.23
CA ASP A 121 -11.48 -11.39 31.02
C ASP A 121 -10.92 -12.74 31.51
N PRO A 122 -11.41 -13.28 32.65
CA PRO A 122 -10.91 -14.53 33.22
C PRO A 122 -11.13 -15.73 32.29
N ALA A 123 -12.06 -15.62 31.33
CA ALA A 123 -12.42 -16.69 30.41
C ALA A 123 -11.36 -16.95 29.32
N THR A 124 -10.39 -16.04 29.12
CA THR A 124 -9.28 -16.22 28.15
C THR A 124 -8.00 -16.76 28.77
N ARG A 125 -8.00 -17.16 30.05
CA ARG A 125 -6.95 -18.03 30.59
C ARG A 125 -7.08 -19.42 29.97
N ILE A 126 -6.53 -19.57 28.77
CA ILE A 126 -6.12 -20.87 28.24
C ILE A 126 -5.18 -21.44 29.29
N THR A 127 -5.68 -22.41 30.04
CA THR A 127 -4.88 -23.19 30.97
C THR A 127 -3.86 -23.90 30.08
N PRO A 128 -2.54 -23.71 30.27
CA PRO A 128 -1.56 -24.39 29.44
C PRO A 128 -1.77 -25.89 29.60
N GLU A 129 -2.32 -26.51 28.57
CA GLU A 129 -2.47 -27.95 28.48
C GLU A 129 -1.08 -28.57 28.62
N ALA A 130 -0.98 -29.51 29.56
CA ALA A 130 0.29 -30.05 30.02
C ALA A 130 1.14 -30.53 28.84
N ALA A 131 2.33 -29.95 28.70
CA ALA A 131 3.27 -30.33 27.67
C ALA A 131 3.53 -31.85 27.69
N PRO A 132 3.40 -32.57 26.57
CA PRO A 132 3.66 -33.99 26.53
C PRO A 132 5.13 -34.29 26.89
N PRO A 133 5.39 -35.42 27.58
CA PRO A 133 6.73 -35.75 28.07
C PRO A 133 7.71 -35.93 26.92
N ARG A 134 8.76 -35.10 26.93
CA ARG A 134 9.90 -35.15 26.00
C ARG A 134 10.71 -36.44 26.22
N ARG A 135 10.31 -37.54 25.58
CA ARG A 135 11.16 -38.72 25.35
C ARG A 135 11.56 -38.75 23.87
N GLY A 136 12.82 -38.45 23.55
CA GLY A 136 13.39 -38.76 22.24
C GLY A 136 14.29 -37.73 21.54
N LEU A 137 14.83 -36.71 22.24
CA LEU A 137 15.61 -35.64 21.59
C LEU A 137 17.04 -36.01 21.13
N ARG A 138 17.52 -37.23 21.37
CA ARG A 138 18.90 -37.62 21.02
C ARG A 138 19.08 -38.19 19.61
N ARG A 139 18.02 -38.61 18.92
CA ARG A 139 18.14 -39.18 17.55
C ARG A 139 17.91 -38.17 16.42
N ALA A 140 17.19 -37.07 16.66
CA ALA A 140 16.91 -36.06 15.65
C ALA A 140 18.12 -35.15 15.31
N ALA A 141 19.01 -34.89 16.29
CA ALA A 141 20.16 -34.01 16.09
C ALA A 141 21.20 -34.58 15.10
N LEU A 142 21.30 -35.91 14.98
CA LEU A 142 22.29 -36.55 14.11
C LEU A 142 21.89 -36.51 12.62
N VAL A 143 20.58 -36.53 12.32
CA VAL A 143 20.06 -36.46 10.94
C VAL A 143 20.21 -35.05 10.38
N VAL A 144 20.01 -34.02 11.19
CA VAL A 144 20.15 -32.60 10.75
C VAL A 144 21.61 -32.25 10.43
N ALA A 145 22.58 -32.77 11.18
CA ALA A 145 24.00 -32.52 10.92
C ALA A 145 24.50 -33.13 9.59
N LEU A 146 23.96 -34.30 9.20
CA LEU A 146 24.33 -34.98 7.95
C LEU A 146 23.76 -34.30 6.70
N VAL A 147 22.59 -33.67 6.79
CA VAL A 147 21.98 -32.92 5.67
C VAL A 147 22.74 -31.61 5.40
N ILE A 148 23.26 -30.95 6.45
CA ILE A 148 24.01 -29.69 6.30
C ILE A 148 25.37 -29.92 5.63
N LEU A 149 26.04 -31.05 5.89
CA LEU A 149 27.33 -31.35 5.27
C LEU A 149 27.23 -31.70 3.77
N GLY A 150 26.11 -32.30 3.34
CA GLY A 150 25.88 -32.63 1.92
C GLY A 150 25.62 -31.40 1.02
N ALA A 151 25.06 -30.32 1.58
CA ALA A 151 24.74 -29.10 0.82
C ALA A 151 25.97 -28.24 0.49
N ALA A 152 27.04 -28.33 1.27
CA ALA A 152 28.24 -27.49 1.09
C ALA A 152 29.12 -27.92 -0.09
N VAL A 153 29.09 -29.20 -0.49
CA VAL A 153 29.93 -29.71 -1.59
C VAL A 153 29.26 -29.49 -2.97
N GLY A 154 27.93 -29.34 -3.03
CA GLY A 154 27.21 -29.09 -4.28
C GLY A 154 27.34 -27.67 -4.86
N PHE A 155 27.76 -26.68 -4.06
CA PHE A 155 27.77 -25.27 -4.48
C PHE A 155 29.08 -24.80 -5.14
N ALA A 156 30.15 -25.62 -5.11
CA ALA A 156 31.46 -25.19 -5.60
C ALA A 156 31.71 -25.51 -7.09
N VAL A 157 30.87 -26.32 -7.76
CA VAL A 157 31.16 -26.84 -9.11
C VAL A 157 30.44 -26.09 -10.25
N THR A 158 29.52 -25.17 -9.95
CA THR A 158 28.68 -24.49 -10.98
C THR A 158 29.02 -23.02 -11.22
N ARG A 159 30.29 -22.63 -11.08
CA ARG A 159 30.79 -21.31 -11.54
C ARG A 159 31.82 -21.46 -12.66
N ALA A 160 31.39 -22.00 -13.79
CA ALA A 160 32.13 -21.86 -15.05
C ALA A 160 31.14 -21.90 -16.22
N MET A 161 31.18 -20.84 -17.04
CA MET A 161 30.41 -20.60 -18.29
C MET A 161 28.90 -20.33 -18.06
N VAL A 162 28.29 -19.25 -18.57
CA VAL A 162 28.29 -18.76 -19.96
C VAL A 162 28.01 -17.24 -19.99
N VAL A 163 28.76 -16.54 -20.84
CA VAL A 163 28.48 -15.18 -21.32
C VAL A 163 27.70 -15.31 -22.63
N VAL A 164 26.50 -14.69 -22.65
CA VAL A 164 25.68 -14.21 -23.79
C VAL A 164 25.24 -15.21 -24.87
N THR A 165 23.98 -15.64 -24.74
CA THR A 165 22.99 -15.76 -25.83
C THR A 165 21.62 -15.40 -25.26
N ARG A 166 21.04 -14.25 -25.65
CA ARG A 166 19.71 -13.81 -25.18
C ARG A 166 18.60 -14.57 -25.91
N GLY A 167 17.77 -15.28 -25.15
CA GLY A 167 16.42 -15.75 -25.46
C GLY A 167 15.73 -16.22 -24.17
N PRO A 168 14.44 -16.56 -24.20
CA PRO A 168 13.29 -15.65 -24.06
C PRO A 168 13.11 -15.14 -22.61
N VAL A 169 12.85 -13.84 -22.39
CA VAL A 169 12.55 -13.33 -21.03
C VAL A 169 11.05 -13.05 -20.87
N PRO A 170 10.31 -13.96 -20.23
CA PRO A 170 9.25 -13.55 -19.29
C PRO A 170 9.19 -14.51 -18.06
N PRO A 171 8.74 -14.07 -16.85
CA PRO A 171 7.35 -13.66 -16.66
C PRO A 171 7.12 -12.35 -15.88
N CYS A 172 8.14 -11.75 -15.29
CA CYS A 172 8.06 -10.42 -14.66
C CYS A 172 9.24 -9.61 -15.15
N ALA A 173 9.14 -9.15 -16.41
CA ALA A 173 10.21 -8.43 -17.07
C ALA A 173 10.52 -7.15 -16.30
N GLU A 174 11.75 -7.09 -15.78
CA GLU A 174 12.39 -5.96 -15.13
C GLU A 174 11.59 -5.43 -13.91
N ALA A 175 11.76 -6.11 -12.77
CA ALA A 175 11.38 -5.57 -11.48
C ALA A 175 12.16 -4.26 -11.23
N VAL A 176 11.61 -3.15 -11.70
CA VAL A 176 12.11 -1.81 -11.37
C VAL A 176 11.82 -1.62 -9.89
N ALA A 177 12.87 -1.31 -9.14
CA ALA A 177 12.75 -1.20 -7.70
C ALA A 177 11.81 -0.04 -7.34
N ALA A 178 10.91 -0.28 -6.39
CA ALA A 178 9.83 0.64 -5.99
C ALA A 178 10.29 2.05 -5.51
N HIS A 179 11.60 2.30 -5.39
CA HIS A 179 12.16 3.61 -5.07
C HIS A 179 12.46 4.50 -6.30
N HIS A 180 12.34 4.00 -7.53
CA HIS A 180 12.55 4.75 -8.78
C HIS A 180 11.24 5.27 -9.41
N SER A 181 10.22 5.41 -8.58
CA SER A 181 8.83 5.33 -9.00
C SER A 181 8.03 6.48 -8.42
N GLY A 182 7.33 7.25 -9.26
CA GLY A 182 6.60 8.45 -8.86
C GLY A 182 5.09 8.28 -8.99
N GLY A 183 4.36 8.42 -7.87
CA GLY A 183 2.90 8.31 -7.82
C GLY A 183 2.35 6.95 -8.27
N PHE A 184 1.04 6.73 -8.18
CA PHE A 184 0.40 5.59 -8.84
C PHE A 184 -1.00 5.99 -9.32
N VAL A 185 -1.43 5.38 -10.42
CA VAL A 185 -2.79 5.48 -10.94
C VAL A 185 -3.45 4.12 -10.81
N GLN A 186 -4.69 4.11 -10.32
CA GLN A 186 -5.50 2.90 -10.26
C GLN A 186 -6.24 2.76 -11.59
N LEU A 187 -6.05 1.64 -12.30
CA LEU A 187 -6.70 1.40 -13.58
C LEU A 187 -8.04 0.67 -13.41
N ASN A 188 -8.04 -0.44 -12.66
CA ASN A 188 -9.22 -1.28 -12.52
C ASN A 188 -9.24 -2.01 -11.17
N ILE A 189 -10.43 -2.43 -10.72
CA ILE A 189 -10.68 -3.15 -9.47
C ILE A 189 -11.41 -4.47 -9.77
N GLY A 190 -10.87 -5.58 -9.26
CA GLY A 190 -11.56 -6.87 -9.23
C GLY A 190 -12.09 -7.21 -7.84
N TYR A 191 -13.31 -7.75 -7.75
CA TYR A 191 -13.93 -8.21 -6.50
C TYR A 191 -14.15 -9.73 -6.47
N GLY A 192 -13.89 -10.33 -5.30
CA GLY A 192 -14.08 -11.77 -5.07
C GLY A 192 -15.52 -12.26 -5.28
N PRO A 193 -15.73 -13.59 -5.43
CA PRO A 193 -17.05 -14.19 -5.62
C PRO A 193 -18.03 -13.85 -4.46
N PRO A 194 -19.34 -13.59 -4.74
CA PRO A 194 -20.34 -13.19 -3.74
C PRO A 194 -20.79 -14.29 -2.74
N GLY A 195 -20.95 -13.89 -1.46
CA GLY A 195 -21.35 -14.69 -0.27
C GLY A 195 -21.09 -13.99 1.09
N ASP A 196 -20.37 -12.86 1.05
CA ASP A 196 -19.97 -12.01 2.17
C ASP A 196 -20.65 -10.62 1.97
N PRO A 197 -21.21 -9.93 3.01
CA PRO A 197 -21.94 -8.67 2.83
C PRO A 197 -21.12 -7.49 2.26
N MET A 198 -19.80 -7.64 2.12
CA MET A 198 -18.96 -6.88 1.19
C MET A 198 -17.95 -7.87 0.61
N ALA A 199 -17.70 -7.86 -0.71
CA ALA A 199 -16.68 -8.74 -1.30
C ALA A 199 -15.33 -8.48 -0.62
N SER A 200 -14.88 -9.44 0.20
CA SER A 200 -13.78 -9.21 1.14
C SER A 200 -12.40 -9.27 0.50
N GLN A 201 -12.28 -9.87 -0.68
CA GLN A 201 -11.06 -9.80 -1.48
C GLN A 201 -11.16 -8.70 -2.53
N ARG A 202 -10.22 -7.75 -2.51
CA ARG A 202 -10.12 -6.66 -3.50
C ARG A 202 -8.70 -6.57 -4.04
N VAL A 203 -8.57 -6.76 -5.35
CA VAL A 203 -7.31 -6.58 -6.08
C VAL A 203 -7.43 -5.38 -7.03
N GLU A 204 -6.38 -4.56 -7.07
CA GLU A 204 -6.25 -3.42 -7.95
C GLU A 204 -5.12 -3.66 -8.94
N LEU A 205 -5.38 -3.31 -10.20
CA LEU A 205 -4.31 -3.04 -11.16
C LEU A 205 -3.87 -1.59 -10.97
N ARG A 206 -2.59 -1.40 -10.65
CA ARG A 206 -1.99 -0.08 -10.48
C ARG A 206 -0.88 0.12 -11.50
N VAL A 207 -0.71 1.36 -11.92
CA VAL A 207 0.42 1.76 -12.75
C VAL A 207 1.17 2.89 -12.11
N GLN A 208 2.45 2.97 -12.41
CA GLN A 208 3.37 3.94 -11.84
C GLN A 208 4.31 4.46 -12.91
N LYS A 209 4.46 5.77 -12.98
CA LYS A 209 5.38 6.40 -13.92
C LYS A 209 6.81 6.26 -13.42
N ILE A 210 7.73 5.83 -14.27
CA ILE A 210 9.17 5.90 -14.01
C ILE A 210 9.60 7.37 -14.13
N ASP A 211 10.33 7.86 -13.14
CA ASP A 211 10.72 9.28 -13.08
C ASP A 211 11.70 9.66 -14.22
N ASP A 212 11.57 10.88 -14.72
CA ASP A 212 12.15 11.43 -15.98
C ASP A 212 13.69 11.57 -15.96
N ARG A 213 14.33 11.15 -14.86
CA ARG A 213 15.79 11.22 -14.64
C ARG A 213 16.54 9.99 -15.10
N SER A 214 15.84 8.96 -15.53
CA SER A 214 16.47 7.81 -16.17
C SER A 214 16.67 8.14 -17.65
N ASP A 215 17.78 7.72 -18.27
CA ASP A 215 18.12 8.00 -19.68
C ASP A 215 17.11 7.42 -20.72
N TRP A 216 15.94 7.01 -20.25
CA TRP A 216 14.79 6.46 -20.96
C TRP A 216 13.74 7.58 -21.07
N ALA A 217 13.95 8.48 -22.04
CA ALA A 217 13.20 9.74 -22.19
C ALA A 217 11.74 9.60 -22.69
N ASP A 218 11.25 8.37 -22.85
CA ASP A 218 9.84 8.09 -23.10
C ASP A 218 9.20 7.65 -21.79
N ALA A 219 8.06 8.25 -21.43
CA ALA A 219 7.36 8.00 -20.17
C ALA A 219 6.99 6.52 -19.99
N ASP A 220 7.90 5.72 -19.45
CA ASP A 220 7.66 4.31 -19.20
C ASP A 220 6.80 4.15 -17.96
N TRP A 221 5.65 3.51 -18.16
CA TRP A 221 4.78 3.08 -17.08
C TRP A 221 5.16 1.67 -16.62
N ILE A 222 5.02 1.42 -15.34
CA ILE A 222 5.14 0.08 -14.75
C ILE A 222 3.77 -0.31 -14.22
N ALA A 223 3.24 -1.44 -14.68
CA ALA A 223 2.03 -2.05 -14.15
C ALA A 223 2.35 -3.07 -13.06
N TYR A 224 1.51 -3.14 -12.02
CA TYR A 224 1.59 -4.16 -10.98
C TYR A 224 0.21 -4.43 -10.37
N ALA A 225 0.00 -5.68 -9.95
CA ALA A 225 -1.16 -6.06 -9.14
C ALA A 225 -0.89 -5.73 -7.66
N HIS A 226 -1.89 -5.14 -7.00
CA HIS A 226 -1.86 -4.82 -5.57
C HIS A 226 -3.12 -5.38 -4.89
N LEU A 227 -2.93 -6.18 -3.84
CA LEU A 227 -4.04 -6.64 -3.03
C LEU A 227 -4.36 -5.59 -1.97
N VAL A 228 -5.55 -5.04 -2.06
CA VAL A 228 -6.02 -3.91 -1.25
C VAL A 228 -6.78 -4.40 -0.03
N GLN A 229 -7.50 -5.50 -0.21
CA GLN A 229 -8.28 -6.15 0.82
C GLN A 229 -8.05 -7.65 0.69
N GLN A 230 -7.52 -8.26 1.76
CA GLN A 230 -7.26 -9.69 1.87
C GLN A 230 -8.40 -10.37 2.65
N VAL A 231 -8.63 -11.63 2.33
CA VAL A 231 -9.54 -12.53 3.06
C VAL A 231 -8.74 -13.45 3.97
N SER A 232 -7.56 -13.86 3.52
CA SER A 232 -6.59 -14.64 4.28
C SER A 232 -5.17 -14.09 4.09
N ASP A 233 -4.34 -14.31 5.09
CA ASP A 233 -2.89 -14.16 5.01
C ASP A 233 -2.22 -15.10 3.99
N ARG A 234 -2.95 -16.11 3.51
CA ARG A 234 -2.55 -17.05 2.46
C ARG A 234 -3.20 -16.76 1.12
N ASP A 235 -3.84 -15.60 0.98
CA ASP A 235 -4.24 -15.12 -0.33
C ASP A 235 -3.02 -15.05 -1.25
N GLU A 236 -3.23 -15.38 -2.52
CA GLU A 236 -2.23 -15.29 -3.58
C GLU A 236 -2.57 -14.11 -4.47
N VAL A 237 -1.58 -13.30 -4.84
CA VAL A 237 -1.72 -12.23 -5.84
C VAL A 237 -0.75 -12.46 -6.99
N TRP A 238 -1.24 -12.32 -8.22
CA TRP A 238 -0.40 -12.39 -9.42
C TRP A 238 -0.87 -11.41 -10.48
N MET A 239 -0.07 -11.27 -11.54
CA MET A 239 -0.39 -10.44 -12.69
C MET A 239 -0.22 -11.26 -13.96
N ASP A 240 -1.26 -11.25 -14.79
CA ASP A 240 -1.22 -11.76 -16.15
C ASP A 240 -0.96 -10.59 -17.11
N TRP A 241 -0.19 -10.82 -18.16
CA TRP A 241 0.05 -9.84 -19.23
C TRP A 241 0.12 -10.52 -20.60
N ARG A 242 -0.13 -9.75 -21.65
CA ARG A 242 -0.01 -10.21 -23.05
C ARG A 242 0.52 -9.11 -23.95
N GLY A 243 1.18 -9.52 -25.04
CA GLY A 243 1.55 -8.63 -26.14
C GLY A 243 0.34 -8.23 -26.99
N ASP A 244 0.58 -7.43 -28.03
CA ASP A 244 -0.42 -6.79 -28.89
C ASP A 244 -1.60 -7.69 -29.31
N GLU A 245 -2.80 -7.10 -29.36
CA GLU A 245 -4.08 -7.82 -29.56
C GLU A 245 -4.47 -7.97 -31.04
N ASP A 246 -3.80 -7.24 -31.95
CA ASP A 246 -4.19 -7.08 -33.36
C ASP A 246 -3.73 -8.22 -34.31
N GLY A 247 -3.32 -9.38 -33.78
CA GLY A 247 -2.96 -10.56 -34.57
C GLY A 247 -4.03 -11.65 -34.54
N ASP A 248 -4.32 -12.28 -35.68
CA ASP A 248 -5.26 -13.42 -35.83
C ASP A 248 -4.86 -14.72 -35.11
N GLY A 249 -3.79 -14.68 -34.31
CA GLY A 249 -3.19 -15.80 -33.62
C GLY A 249 -3.68 -15.97 -32.18
N THR A 250 -3.37 -17.13 -31.60
CA THR A 250 -3.56 -17.37 -30.16
C THR A 250 -2.72 -16.38 -29.36
N VAL A 251 -3.36 -15.40 -28.72
CA VAL A 251 -2.66 -14.42 -27.89
C VAL A 251 -2.04 -15.12 -26.70
N GLU A 252 -0.71 -15.24 -26.71
CA GLU A 252 0.04 -15.87 -25.63
C GLU A 252 -0.11 -15.03 -24.36
N THR A 253 -0.60 -15.66 -23.29
CA THR A 253 -0.75 -15.03 -21.98
C THR A 253 0.43 -15.42 -21.11
N TYR A 254 1.16 -14.43 -20.64
CA TYR A 254 2.28 -14.60 -19.71
C TYR A 254 1.80 -14.30 -18.28
N ARG A 255 2.35 -15.01 -17.31
CA ARG A 255 1.97 -14.90 -15.89
C ARG A 255 3.18 -14.67 -15.01
N CYS A 256 3.17 -13.58 -14.25
CA CYS A 256 4.05 -13.42 -13.10
C CYS A 256 3.78 -14.52 -12.05
N PRO A 257 4.80 -15.12 -11.43
CA PRO A 257 4.59 -16.05 -10.32
C PRO A 257 3.70 -15.41 -9.25
N ALA A 258 2.78 -16.21 -8.71
CA ALA A 258 1.94 -15.77 -7.60
C ALA A 258 2.79 -15.57 -6.34
N GLU A 259 2.54 -14.49 -5.63
CA GLU A 259 3.17 -14.16 -4.36
C GLU A 259 2.13 -14.31 -3.23
N LEU A 260 2.54 -14.87 -2.10
CA LEU A 260 1.67 -14.95 -0.92
C LEU A 260 1.59 -13.59 -0.23
N VAL A 261 0.39 -13.20 0.20
CA VAL A 261 0.11 -11.87 0.73
C VAL A 261 0.81 -11.59 2.05
N ASN A 262 0.96 -12.61 2.91
CA ASN A 262 1.78 -12.50 4.12
C ASN A 262 3.25 -12.17 3.84
N GLN A 263 3.74 -12.38 2.61
CA GLN A 263 5.08 -12.01 2.18
C GLN A 263 5.07 -10.66 1.45
N ARG A 264 4.11 -10.44 0.54
CA ARG A 264 4.00 -9.22 -0.27
C ARG A 264 2.57 -8.90 -0.67
N TRP A 265 2.15 -7.65 -0.46
CA TRP A 265 0.83 -7.15 -0.85
C TRP A 265 0.76 -6.72 -2.33
N GLN A 266 1.86 -6.86 -3.06
CA GLN A 266 1.96 -6.47 -4.46
C GLN A 266 2.92 -7.38 -5.21
N THR A 267 2.63 -7.56 -6.49
CA THR A 267 3.50 -8.28 -7.43
C THR A 267 4.71 -7.44 -7.83
N PRO A 268 5.77 -8.05 -8.38
CA PRO A 268 6.77 -7.33 -9.14
C PRO A 268 6.12 -6.52 -10.28
N GLY A 269 6.65 -5.33 -10.54
CA GLY A 269 6.19 -4.50 -11.65
C GLY A 269 6.65 -5.04 -13.02
N ILE A 270 5.87 -4.75 -14.05
CA ILE A 270 6.17 -5.03 -15.46
C ILE A 270 6.06 -3.73 -16.25
N ARG A 271 7.06 -3.44 -17.08
CA ARG A 271 6.99 -2.29 -18.01
C ARG A 271 5.79 -2.42 -18.96
N ALA A 272 5.06 -1.33 -19.12
CA ALA A 272 3.90 -1.18 -20.00
C ALA A 272 4.25 -1.44 -21.47
N ARG A 273 5.49 -1.14 -21.84
CA ARG A 273 6.06 -1.44 -23.14
C ARG A 273 7.13 -2.51 -23.04
N ASP A 274 7.28 -3.30 -24.08
CA ASP A 274 8.38 -4.25 -24.17
C ASP A 274 9.71 -3.57 -24.61
N ALA A 275 10.76 -4.36 -24.79
CA ALA A 275 12.07 -3.85 -25.18
C ALA A 275 12.11 -3.24 -26.60
N TYR A 276 11.08 -3.45 -27.41
CA TYR A 276 10.91 -2.92 -28.76
C TYR A 276 9.94 -1.71 -28.79
N GLY A 277 9.35 -1.36 -27.65
CA GLY A 277 8.38 -0.26 -27.53
C GLY A 277 6.92 -0.70 -27.72
N GLU A 278 6.67 -1.99 -27.93
CA GLU A 278 5.33 -2.53 -28.16
C GLU A 278 4.50 -2.54 -26.89
N ARG A 279 3.21 -2.22 -27.03
CA ARG A 279 2.29 -2.07 -25.90
C ARG A 279 1.91 -3.42 -25.31
N ARG A 280 1.63 -3.44 -24.01
CA ARG A 280 1.15 -4.61 -23.28
C ARG A 280 -0.20 -4.36 -22.64
N TRP A 281 -0.96 -5.44 -22.52
CA TRP A 281 -2.20 -5.49 -21.76
C TRP A 281 -1.97 -6.23 -20.45
N PHE A 282 -2.63 -5.77 -19.39
CA PHE A 282 -2.44 -6.29 -18.04
C PHE A 282 -3.74 -6.67 -17.39
N ARG A 283 -3.67 -7.66 -16.52
CA ARG A 283 -4.76 -8.03 -15.62
C ARG A 283 -4.19 -8.39 -14.26
N ALA A 284 -4.68 -7.74 -13.22
CA ALA A 284 -4.36 -8.09 -11.84
C ALA A 284 -5.30 -9.20 -11.38
N CYS A 285 -4.77 -10.20 -10.69
CA CYS A 285 -5.54 -11.32 -10.19
C CYS A 285 -5.19 -11.66 -8.74
N ALA A 286 -6.15 -12.20 -8.02
CA ALA A 286 -5.97 -12.78 -6.71
C ALA A 286 -6.72 -14.11 -6.59
N ALA A 287 -6.27 -14.97 -5.69
CA ALA A 287 -6.95 -16.19 -5.32
C ALA A 287 -7.02 -16.32 -3.80
N VAL A 288 -8.11 -16.92 -3.33
CA VAL A 288 -8.23 -17.38 -1.95
C VAL A 288 -7.76 -18.84 -1.83
N PRO A 289 -7.26 -19.27 -0.66
CA PRO A 289 -6.98 -20.67 -0.38
C PRO A 289 -8.21 -21.57 -0.63
N GLU A 290 -7.96 -22.82 -1.01
CA GLU A 290 -9.01 -23.78 -1.39
C GLU A 290 -10.02 -24.01 -0.27
N GLU A 291 -9.57 -24.05 0.98
CA GLU A 291 -10.43 -24.20 2.17
C GLU A 291 -11.34 -23.00 2.45
N LEU A 292 -11.04 -21.84 1.86
CA LEU A 292 -11.87 -20.63 1.93
C LEU A 292 -12.69 -20.43 0.65
N ALA A 293 -12.53 -21.32 -0.34
CA ALA A 293 -13.30 -21.25 -1.57
C ALA A 293 -14.75 -21.67 -1.31
N VAL A 294 -15.69 -20.86 -1.79
CA VAL A 294 -17.12 -21.18 -1.75
C VAL A 294 -17.42 -22.22 -2.81
N ALA A 295 -18.03 -23.34 -2.42
CA ALA A 295 -18.41 -24.41 -3.34
C ALA A 295 -19.24 -23.87 -4.53
N GLY A 296 -18.84 -24.24 -5.75
CA GLY A 296 -19.50 -23.78 -6.98
C GLY A 296 -19.13 -22.35 -7.44
N ARG A 297 -18.14 -21.70 -6.82
CA ARG A 297 -17.61 -20.39 -7.23
C ARG A 297 -16.15 -20.47 -7.66
N SER A 298 -15.73 -19.54 -8.51
CA SER A 298 -14.31 -19.38 -8.86
C SER A 298 -13.53 -18.92 -7.63
N ARG A 299 -12.43 -19.61 -7.31
CA ARG A 299 -11.49 -19.19 -6.26
C ARG A 299 -10.64 -17.98 -6.68
N ASN A 300 -10.61 -17.68 -7.97
CA ASN A 300 -9.82 -16.61 -8.57
C ASN A 300 -10.71 -15.41 -8.88
N ASN A 301 -10.18 -14.22 -8.66
CA ASN A 301 -10.78 -12.95 -9.01
C ASN A 301 -9.74 -12.12 -9.78
N CYS A 302 -10.13 -11.56 -10.92
CA CYS A 302 -9.24 -10.78 -11.76
C CYS A 302 -9.93 -9.49 -12.24
N THR A 303 -9.14 -8.46 -12.51
CA THR A 303 -9.60 -7.24 -13.20
C THR A 303 -9.95 -7.53 -14.67
N GLY A 304 -10.44 -6.53 -15.40
CA GLY A 304 -10.40 -6.55 -16.87
C GLY A 304 -8.96 -6.54 -17.40
N TRP A 305 -8.82 -6.80 -18.69
CA TRP A 305 -7.59 -6.53 -19.43
C TRP A 305 -7.53 -5.04 -19.74
N GLU A 306 -6.46 -4.36 -19.30
CA GLU A 306 -6.31 -2.91 -19.47
C GLU A 306 -4.92 -2.53 -19.99
N ARG A 307 -4.84 -1.34 -20.60
CA ARG A 307 -3.59 -0.71 -21.04
C ARG A 307 -3.21 0.47 -20.12
N PRO A 308 -1.92 0.66 -19.78
CA PRO A 308 -1.48 1.78 -18.93
C PRO A 308 -1.53 3.18 -19.57
N ASP A 309 -1.59 3.25 -20.89
CA ASP A 309 -1.44 4.47 -21.69
C ASP A 309 -2.77 5.23 -21.91
N ASP A 310 -3.89 4.61 -21.54
CA ASP A 310 -5.27 5.10 -21.69
C ASP A 310 -5.79 5.66 -20.35
#